data_AF-A0A1Q7HCZ0-F1
#
_entry.id   AF-A0A1Q7HCZ0-F1
#
_cell.length_a   1.000
_cell.length_b   1.000
_cell.length_c   1.000
_cell.angle_alpha   90.00
_cell.angle_beta   90.00
_cell.angle_gamma   90.00
#
_symmetry.space_group_name_H-M   'P 1'
#
loop_
_entity.id
_entity.type
_entity.pdbx_description
1 polymer ?
#
loop_
_entity_poly.entity_id
_entity_poly.type
_entity_poly.pdbx_seq_one_letter_code
_entity_poly.pdbx_strand_id
1 'polypeptide(L)'
;MANRDLRRALDLLAAGDWQAAHMIVQEDGSTLAAWLHGIVHTLEGDLDNARYWYGKAGRAFRGQAAVHEEIAAVQREALPKS
;
A
#
# COMPACT_ATOMS: atom_id res chain seq x y z
N MET A 1 -13.57 4.03 -0.85
CA MET A 1 -13.23 5.21 -0.02
C MET A 1 -13.13 6.46 -0.84
N ALA A 2 -13.14 7.63 -0.17
CA ALA A 2 -12.71 8.87 -0.81
C ALA A 2 -11.17 8.87 -0.93
N ASN A 3 -10.64 9.49 -1.99
CA ASN A 3 -9.19 9.60 -2.26
C ASN A 3 -8.36 10.15 -1.06
N ARG A 4 -9.02 10.88 -0.15
CA ARG A 4 -8.45 11.40 1.09
C ARG A 4 -8.05 10.30 2.09
N ASP A 5 -8.81 9.22 2.18
CA ASP A 5 -8.52 8.13 3.14
C ASP A 5 -7.31 7.32 2.67
N LEU A 6 -7.22 7.01 1.37
CA LEU A 6 -6.07 6.31 0.79
C LEU A 6 -4.79 7.16 0.84
N ARG A 7 -4.90 8.50 0.72
CA ARG A 7 -3.79 9.41 1.03
C ARG A 7 -3.32 9.23 2.47
N ARG A 8 -4.24 9.25 3.43
CA ARG A 8 -3.90 9.07 4.85
C ARG A 8 -3.24 7.72 5.09
N ALA A 9 -3.72 6.65 4.45
CA ALA A 9 -3.09 5.33 4.52
C ALA A 9 -1.65 5.37 3.99
N LEU A 10 -1.41 6.02 2.85
CA LEU A 10 -0.07 6.20 2.31
C LEU A 10 0.86 6.97 3.27
N ASP A 11 0.37 8.04 3.90
CA ASP A 11 1.14 8.82 4.86
C ASP A 11 1.51 7.98 6.11
N LEU A 12 0.59 7.14 6.59
CA LEU A 12 0.84 6.20 7.69
C LEU A 12 1.87 5.14 7.31
N LEU A 13 1.80 4.58 6.09
CA LEU A 13 2.81 3.63 5.58
C LEU A 13 4.19 4.28 5.48
N ALA A 14 4.28 5.53 5.04
CA ALA A 14 5.53 6.27 5.00
C ALA A 14 6.12 6.51 6.41
N ALA A 15 5.27 6.61 7.44
CA ALA A 15 5.67 6.69 8.83
C ALA A 15 5.94 5.32 9.49
N GLY A 16 5.70 4.21 8.78
CA GLY A 16 5.85 2.85 9.29
C GLY A 16 4.66 2.32 10.11
N ASP A 17 3.58 3.08 10.25
CA ASP A 17 2.36 2.68 10.96
C ASP A 17 1.44 1.87 10.03
N TRP A 18 1.89 0.65 9.73
CA TRP A 18 1.18 -0.25 8.83
C TRP A 18 -0.14 -0.75 9.43
N GLN A 19 -0.27 -0.85 10.75
CA GLN A 19 -1.50 -1.26 11.42
C GLN A 19 -2.61 -0.25 11.18
N ALA A 20 -2.35 1.04 11.41
CA ALA A 20 -3.34 2.08 11.16
C ALA A 20 -3.66 2.20 9.66
N ALA A 21 -2.67 2.03 8.79
CA ALA A 21 -2.91 1.99 7.35
C ALA A 21 -3.82 0.81 6.96
N HIS A 22 -3.62 -0.36 7.55
CA HIS A 22 -4.44 -1.56 7.30
C HIS A 22 -5.91 -1.35 7.67
N MET A 23 -6.17 -0.69 8.80
CA MET A 23 -7.54 -0.30 9.21
C MET A 23 -8.24 0.56 8.17
N ILE A 24 -7.49 1.38 7.44
CA ILE A 24 -8.03 2.13 6.32
C ILE A 24 -8.20 1.17 5.15
N VAL A 25 -7.13 0.66 4.55
CA VAL A 25 -7.19 0.01 3.23
C VAL A 25 -8.10 -1.22 3.14
N GLN A 26 -8.44 -1.87 4.26
CA GLN A 26 -9.36 -3.03 4.27
C GLN A 26 -10.80 -2.69 3.86
N GLU A 27 -11.26 -1.45 4.01
CA GLU A 27 -12.62 -1.07 3.62
C GLU A 27 -12.73 -0.69 2.12
N ASP A 28 -11.67 -0.85 1.32
CA ASP A 28 -11.63 -0.45 -0.09
C ASP A 28 -11.12 -1.58 -1.00
N GLY A 29 -11.95 -1.96 -1.97
CA GLY A 29 -11.65 -3.03 -2.93
C GLY A 29 -10.99 -2.57 -4.24
N SER A 30 -10.53 -1.33 -4.33
CA SER A 30 -9.88 -0.80 -5.54
C SER A 30 -8.49 -1.37 -5.76
N THR A 31 -8.01 -1.28 -7.00
CA THR A 31 -6.63 -1.66 -7.37
C THR A 31 -5.58 -0.86 -6.58
N LEU A 32 -5.86 0.40 -6.25
CA LEU A 32 -4.98 1.22 -5.43
C LEU A 32 -4.94 0.72 -3.97
N ALA A 33 -6.10 0.44 -3.38
CA ALA A 33 -6.16 -0.14 -2.04
C ALA A 33 -5.47 -1.51 -1.97
N ALA A 34 -5.61 -2.33 -3.01
CA ALA A 34 -4.87 -3.59 -3.13
C ALA A 34 -3.34 -3.37 -3.16
N TRP A 35 -2.84 -2.34 -3.85
CA TRP A 35 -1.41 -2.04 -3.83
C TRP A 35 -0.94 -1.60 -2.44
N LEU A 36 -1.70 -0.75 -1.76
CA LEU A 36 -1.40 -0.32 -0.39
C LEU A 36 -1.47 -1.49 0.60
N HIS A 37 -2.40 -2.44 0.45
CA HIS A 37 -2.41 -3.72 1.20
C HIS A 37 -1.14 -4.52 0.98
N GLY A 38 -0.65 -4.59 -0.26
CA GLY A 38 0.63 -5.22 -0.56
C GLY A 38 1.78 -4.59 0.23
N ILE A 39 1.80 -3.26 0.33
CA ILE A 39 2.80 -2.52 1.12
C ILE A 39 2.62 -2.76 2.63
N VAL A 40 1.38 -2.75 3.14
CA VAL A 40 1.05 -3.09 4.54
C VAL A 40 1.70 -4.41 4.94
N HIS A 41 1.40 -5.49 4.20
CA HIS A 41 1.90 -6.82 4.53
C HIS A 41 3.42 -6.95 4.30
N THR A 42 4.01 -6.14 3.42
CA THR A 42 5.46 -6.05 3.28
C THR A 42 6.13 -5.46 4.53
N LEU A 43 5.52 -4.46 5.16
CA LEU A 43 6.01 -3.85 6.41
C LEU A 43 5.72 -4.73 7.64
N GLU A 44 4.59 -5.44 7.64
CA GLU A 44 4.23 -6.42 8.68
C GLU A 44 5.18 -7.63 8.68
N GLY A 45 5.69 -8.03 7.51
CA GLY A 45 6.52 -9.22 7.33
C GLY A 45 5.77 -10.43 6.79
N ASP A 46 4.47 -10.30 6.49
CA ASP A 46 3.65 -11.33 5.83
C ASP A 46 3.84 -11.29 4.30
N LEU A 47 4.97 -11.85 3.85
CA LEU A 47 5.38 -11.74 2.44
C LEU A 47 4.48 -12.53 1.48
N ASP A 48 3.81 -13.58 1.94
CA ASP A 48 2.89 -14.36 1.12
C ASP A 48 1.61 -13.57 0.83
N ASN A 49 1.09 -12.89 1.85
CA ASN A 49 -0.06 -12.02 1.68
C ASN A 49 0.31 -10.74 0.91
N ALA A 50 1.51 -10.19 1.11
CA ALA A 50 2.03 -9.12 0.27
C ALA A 50 1.98 -9.53 -1.22
N ARG A 51 2.53 -10.71 -1.58
CA ARG A 51 2.49 -11.24 -2.96
C ARG A 51 1.07 -11.32 -3.50
N TYR A 52 0.13 -11.83 -2.71
CA TYR A 52 -1.29 -11.92 -3.08
C TYR A 52 -1.86 -10.55 -3.45
N TRP A 53 -1.66 -9.54 -2.60
CA TRP A 53 -2.21 -8.20 -2.81
C TRP A 53 -1.53 -7.42 -3.93
N TYR A 54 -0.21 -7.56 -4.10
CA TYR A 54 0.48 -7.05 -5.29
C TYR A 54 -0.12 -7.68 -6.57
N GLY A 55 -0.39 -8.98 -6.57
CA GLY A 55 -1.07 -9.67 -7.67
C GLY A 55 -2.48 -9.11 -7.93
N LYS A 56 -3.26 -8.84 -6.88
CA LYS A 56 -4.58 -8.18 -7.00
C LYS A 56 -4.48 -6.77 -7.57
N ALA A 57 -3.39 -6.05 -7.28
CA ALA A 57 -3.09 -4.75 -7.85
C ALA A 57 -2.55 -4.81 -9.29
N GLY A 58 -2.36 -6.00 -9.87
CA GLY A 58 -1.74 -6.17 -11.19
C GLY A 58 -0.25 -5.83 -11.19
N ARG A 59 0.43 -5.94 -10.05
CA ARG A 59 1.83 -5.56 -9.84
C ARG A 59 2.67 -6.76 -9.40
N ALA A 60 3.94 -6.79 -9.80
CA ALA A 60 4.88 -7.79 -9.32
C ALA A 60 5.40 -7.41 -7.92
N PHE A 61 5.47 -8.38 -7.01
CA PHE A 61 6.09 -8.16 -5.71
C PHE A 61 7.62 -8.12 -5.86
N ARG A 62 8.23 -6.98 -5.51
CA ARG A 62 9.68 -6.72 -5.68
C ARG A 62 10.53 -7.05 -4.45
N GLY A 63 9.92 -7.60 -3.39
CA GLY A 63 10.59 -7.93 -2.14
C GLY A 63 10.61 -6.78 -1.12
N GLN A 64 10.93 -7.12 0.13
CA GLN A 64 10.90 -6.18 1.25
C GLN A 64 11.85 -4.99 1.07
N ALA A 65 13.00 -5.19 0.43
CA ALA A 65 13.97 -4.13 0.16
C ALA A 65 13.40 -2.99 -0.71
N ALA A 66 12.36 -3.25 -1.50
CA ALA A 66 11.73 -2.26 -2.38
C ALA A 66 10.60 -1.47 -1.70
N VAL A 67 10.23 -1.75 -0.45
CA VAL A 67 9.00 -1.21 0.16
C VAL A 67 8.93 0.31 0.17
N HIS A 68 10.06 0.99 0.42
CA HIS A 68 10.13 2.46 0.38
C HIS A 68 10.01 3.01 -1.04
N GLU A 69 10.53 2.29 -2.05
CA GLU A 69 10.33 2.66 -3.45
C GLU A 69 8.86 2.50 -3.87
N GLU A 70 8.20 1.46 -3.38
CA GLU A 70 6.78 1.20 -3.65
C GLU A 70 5.90 2.29 -3.03
N ILE A 71 6.16 2.70 -1.78
CA ILE A 71 5.50 3.86 -1.14
C ILE A 71 5.69 5.12 -1.99
N ALA A 72 6.92 5.40 -2.43
CA ALA A 72 7.21 6.56 -3.27
C ALA A 72 6.52 6.46 -4.66
N ALA A 73 6.36 5.26 -5.21
CA ALA A 73 5.67 5.03 -6.47
C ALA A 73 4.17 5.31 -6.36
N VAL A 74 3.49 4.86 -5.29
CA VAL A 74 2.07 5.21 -5.04
C VAL A 74 1.90 6.73 -5.02
N GLN A 75 2.78 7.43 -4.30
CA GLN A 75 2.76 8.90 -4.18
C GLN A 75 2.93 9.62 -5.54
N ARG A 76 3.69 9.06 -6.49
CA ARG A 76 3.89 9.67 -7.80
C ARG A 76 2.79 9.33 -8.80
N GLU A 77 2.36 8.07 -8.80
CA GLU A 77 1.55 7.50 -9.89
C GLU A 77 0.04 7.55 -9.59
N ALA A 78 -0.35 7.24 -8.36
CA ALA A 78 -1.75 7.06 -8.02
C ALA A 78 -2.30 8.22 -7.18
N LEU A 79 -1.43 8.82 -6.37
CA LEU A 79 -1.80 9.87 -5.44
C LEU A 79 -0.79 11.03 -5.54
N PRO A 80 -0.72 11.80 -6.65
CA PRO A 80 0.17 12.96 -6.73
C PRO A 80 -0.21 14.06 -5.72
N LYS A 81 0.77 14.85 -5.28
CA LYS A 81 0.47 16.10 -4.55
C LYS A 81 0.00 17.13 -5.60
N SER A 82 -1.11 17.82 -5.30
CA SER A 82 -1.59 18.95 -6.09
C SER A 82 -0.66 20.14 -6.00
#